data_AF-A0A937UMV8-F1
#
_entry.id   AF-A0A937UMV8-F1
#
_cell.length_a   1.000
_cell.length_b   1.000
_cell.length_c   1.000
_cell.angle_alpha   90.00
_cell.angle_beta   90.00
_cell.angle_gamma   90.00
#
_symmetry.space_group_name_H-M   'P 1'
#
loop_
_entity.id
_entity.type
_entity.pdbx_description
1 polymer ?
#
loop_
_entity_poly.entity_id
_entity_poly.type
_entity_poly.pdbx_seq_one_letter_code
_entity_poly.pdbx_strand_id
1 'polypeptide(L)'
;MILRTRSVQFAGILALFLVSVAFAAESLPKKDAPAAADGFRVHNLFQNNMVIQRSKPVDVWGWSTPGDKITVTFAGKTATTTAEKDRSWKATLPAMEASSKPATMTIQGKSGKATLGNVLIGDVWVLGGQSNMAMAISRVENGNLEVATANFPNIRILTIPKIFGPELKKDFPRADEYSRISGRDTRDGDWAVCSPETVRDLSAIGYVMARRIHMVTQVPIGVINTSRGGTLVEAWTPEARLRKMDAPAAKEMLARYDEKVAAYDPKADLQKQIKKYEDRIAQMRKQEKAIPAGMKPPTKPSPGPLYSHNRPGNCYASVISPIAGFAAKGAIFHQGYNNCFDGVRGAEMYRVVFPEMIRGWRDAFNDPQMPFGILSQCTAGNVQRLDDFLTKITDIGARIREAQYQTFLEFHKAGDKNIGFASTYDLRRASYHPGQKIPAGERIARWALATQYGMEKELRWLPPMIKEMKVQDGAIVLTFDQQVAAVADGSPMTGFAIAGRDMKFQPATTTHRVISRDSRGRTKYDTQTLILKSSLVPNPVHFRYAWARNPMGNLQDKRGRDVPLATQRSDDWTNADLLKALTGKDAEDPAILSRGEKRQLTDALASEDRRRLVEEAKALLEQ
;
A
#
# COMPACT_ATOMS: atom_id res chain seq x y z
N MET A 1 35.84 29.98 41.46
CA MET A 1 35.78 29.69 42.90
C MET A 1 35.55 28.20 43.06
N ILE A 2 36.60 27.48 43.42
CA ILE A 2 36.65 26.03 43.64
C ILE A 2 35.83 25.72 44.89
N LEU A 3 34.95 24.73 44.87
CA LEU A 3 34.49 24.10 46.11
C LEU A 3 34.29 22.59 45.94
N ARG A 4 35.18 21.90 46.65
CA ARG A 4 35.26 20.47 46.90
C ARG A 4 34.11 20.02 47.80
N THR A 5 33.54 18.87 47.42
CA THR A 5 33.05 17.74 48.24
C THR A 5 32.70 17.97 49.71
N ARG A 6 31.49 17.56 50.09
CA ARG A 6 31.28 16.64 51.23
C ARG A 6 30.15 15.66 50.95
N SER A 7 30.51 14.39 50.99
CA SER A 7 29.65 13.22 51.00
C SER A 7 29.07 13.04 52.40
N VAL A 8 27.76 12.82 52.51
CA VAL A 8 27.13 12.25 53.71
C VAL A 8 26.23 11.13 53.23
N GLN A 9 26.59 9.90 53.64
CA GLN A 9 25.75 8.71 53.47
C GLN A 9 24.62 8.77 54.50
N PHE A 10 23.38 8.57 54.04
CA PHE A 10 22.28 8.10 54.87
C PHE A 10 21.76 6.80 54.27
N ALA A 11 22.00 5.70 54.98
CA ALA A 11 21.37 4.41 54.73
C ALA A 11 19.94 4.45 55.30
N GLY A 12 18.95 4.41 54.42
CA GLY A 12 17.53 4.31 54.77
C GLY A 12 16.90 3.15 54.02
N ILE A 13 16.57 2.10 54.76
CA ILE A 13 15.86 0.90 54.30
C ILE A 13 14.47 1.32 53.83
N LEU A 14 14.18 1.17 52.53
CA LEU A 14 12.84 1.32 51.98
C LEU A 14 12.30 -0.07 51.59
N ALA A 15 11.46 -0.62 52.46
CA ALA A 15 10.69 -1.82 52.19
C ALA A 15 9.65 -1.52 51.09
N LEU A 16 9.88 -2.02 49.88
CA LEU A 16 8.88 -2.03 48.82
C LEU A 16 7.87 -3.16 49.10
N PHE A 17 6.65 -2.78 49.44
CA PHE A 17 5.48 -3.65 49.31
C PHE A 17 5.20 -3.89 47.82
N LEU A 18 5.67 -5.03 47.31
CA LEU A 18 5.23 -5.59 46.04
C LEU A 18 3.81 -6.15 46.22
N VAL A 19 2.80 -5.36 45.87
CA VAL A 19 1.46 -5.89 45.58
C VAL A 19 1.56 -6.57 44.22
N SER A 20 1.79 -7.88 44.23
CA SER A 20 1.71 -8.73 43.04
C SER A 20 0.24 -8.87 42.61
N VAL A 21 -0.20 -8.00 41.70
CA VAL A 21 -1.41 -8.27 40.91
C VAL A 21 -1.03 -9.35 39.91
N ALA A 22 -1.30 -10.61 40.27
CA ALA A 22 -1.13 -11.74 39.38
C ALA A 22 -2.15 -11.62 38.23
N PHE A 23 -1.70 -11.10 37.08
CA PHE A 23 -2.36 -11.41 35.82
C PHE A 23 -2.09 -12.89 35.55
N ALA A 24 -3.09 -13.72 35.79
CA ALA A 24 -3.09 -15.08 35.26
C ALA A 24 -3.01 -14.96 33.73
N ALA A 25 -1.83 -15.25 33.18
CA ALA A 25 -1.68 -15.53 31.76
C ALA A 25 -2.44 -16.82 31.49
N GLU A 26 -3.74 -16.70 31.16
CA GLU A 26 -4.49 -17.81 30.59
C GLU A 26 -3.75 -18.26 29.32
N SER A 27 -3.17 -19.46 29.38
CA SER A 27 -2.65 -20.13 28.21
C SER A 27 -3.80 -20.35 27.24
N LEU A 28 -3.67 -19.79 26.03
CA LEU A 28 -4.66 -19.94 24.97
C LEU A 28 -4.84 -21.44 24.66
N PRO A 29 -6.08 -21.92 24.50
CA PRO A 29 -6.32 -23.31 24.14
C PRO A 29 -5.72 -23.58 22.75
N LYS A 30 -4.70 -24.45 22.70
CA LYS A 30 -4.30 -25.12 21.45
C LYS A 30 -5.50 -25.93 20.96
N LYS A 31 -5.97 -25.70 19.74
CA LYS A 31 -6.87 -26.64 19.06
C LYS A 31 -6.62 -26.74 17.56
N ASP A 32 -6.55 -28.01 17.18
CA ASP A 32 -6.71 -28.64 15.88
C ASP A 32 -7.39 -27.78 14.81
N ALA A 33 -6.78 -27.74 13.63
CA ALA A 33 -7.47 -27.36 12.40
C ALA A 33 -8.65 -28.33 12.17
N PRO A 34 -9.90 -27.86 12.07
CA PRO A 34 -10.96 -28.75 11.62
C PRO A 34 -10.89 -28.86 10.09
N ALA A 35 -10.56 -30.05 9.61
CA ALA A 35 -11.26 -30.58 8.44
C ALA A 35 -12.77 -30.47 8.70
N ALA A 36 -13.55 -30.18 7.65
CA ALA A 36 -14.99 -29.93 7.73
C ALA A 36 -15.73 -30.94 8.62
N ALA A 37 -16.01 -30.56 9.87
CA ALA A 37 -16.93 -31.30 10.71
C ALA A 37 -18.35 -30.99 10.22
N ASP A 38 -19.14 -32.02 9.97
CA ASP A 38 -20.58 -31.91 9.78
C ASP A 38 -21.20 -31.44 11.11
N GLY A 39 -21.44 -30.12 11.24
CA GLY A 39 -21.90 -29.50 12.47
C GLY A 39 -21.97 -27.98 12.42
N PHE A 40 -22.42 -27.39 13.53
CA PHE A 40 -22.49 -25.96 13.76
C PHE A 40 -21.09 -25.34 13.84
N ARG A 41 -20.85 -24.27 13.06
CA ARG A 41 -19.61 -23.50 13.06
C ARG A 41 -19.87 -22.05 12.67
N VAL A 42 -19.20 -21.11 13.32
CA VAL A 42 -19.22 -19.68 12.94
C VAL A 42 -17.99 -19.39 12.07
N HIS A 43 -18.12 -18.48 11.11
CA HIS A 43 -16.99 -18.06 10.26
C HIS A 43 -15.80 -17.54 11.09
N ASN A 44 -14.56 -17.83 10.69
CA ASN A 44 -13.38 -17.53 11.52
C ASN A 44 -13.11 -16.02 11.66
N LEU A 45 -13.77 -15.16 10.88
CA LEU A 45 -13.74 -13.71 11.11
C LEU A 45 -14.35 -13.29 12.46
N PHE A 46 -15.34 -14.03 12.97
CA PHE A 46 -16.03 -13.71 14.21
C PHE A 46 -15.37 -14.41 15.39
N GLN A 47 -14.74 -13.62 16.26
CA GLN A 47 -13.94 -14.15 17.37
C GLN A 47 -14.04 -13.28 18.62
N ASN A 48 -13.41 -13.74 19.70
CA ASN A 48 -13.12 -12.89 20.85
C ASN A 48 -12.26 -11.69 20.43
N ASN A 49 -12.33 -10.61 21.20
CA ASN A 49 -11.50 -9.40 20.99
C ASN A 49 -11.71 -8.68 19.65
N MET A 50 -12.76 -8.96 18.87
CA MET A 50 -12.94 -8.26 17.59
C MET A 50 -13.58 -6.87 17.75
N VAL A 51 -13.51 -6.06 16.68
CA VAL A 51 -14.40 -4.89 16.49
C VAL A 51 -15.41 -5.24 15.42
N ILE A 52 -16.68 -4.98 15.68
CA ILE A 52 -17.76 -5.02 14.69
C ILE A 52 -18.05 -3.60 14.19
N GLN A 53 -18.34 -3.47 12.90
CA GLN A 53 -18.64 -2.20 12.26
C GLN A 53 -19.91 -1.54 12.83
N ARG A 54 -19.80 -0.27 13.19
CA ARG A 54 -20.90 0.60 13.64
C ARG A 54 -21.65 1.24 12.47
N SER A 55 -22.83 1.79 12.75
CA SER A 55 -23.63 2.63 11.85
C SER A 55 -23.99 2.00 10.49
N LYS A 56 -23.80 0.68 10.36
CA LYS A 56 -24.23 -0.16 9.24
C LYS A 56 -24.83 -1.46 9.80
N PRO A 57 -25.83 -2.07 9.15
CA PRO A 57 -26.22 -3.43 9.46
C PRO A 57 -25.03 -4.39 9.35
N VAL A 58 -24.97 -5.40 10.21
CA VAL A 58 -23.85 -6.33 10.29
C VAL A 58 -24.36 -7.75 10.06
N ASP A 59 -23.90 -8.34 8.97
CA ASP A 59 -24.11 -9.76 8.72
C ASP A 59 -23.17 -10.59 9.60
N VAL A 60 -23.74 -11.57 10.30
CA VAL A 60 -23.02 -12.65 11.00
C VAL A 60 -23.37 -13.95 10.31
N TRP A 61 -22.36 -14.75 9.97
CA TRP A 61 -22.57 -15.96 9.17
C TRP A 61 -21.70 -17.14 9.62
N GLY A 62 -22.08 -18.32 9.14
CA GLY A 62 -21.39 -19.57 9.40
C GLY A 62 -22.08 -20.73 8.70
N TRP A 63 -21.91 -21.92 9.28
CA TRP A 63 -22.51 -23.16 8.80
C TRP A 63 -23.23 -23.89 9.94
N SER A 64 -24.35 -24.55 9.65
CA SER A 64 -25.04 -25.45 10.58
C SER A 64 -25.76 -26.55 9.81
N THR A 65 -26.43 -27.46 10.51
CA THR A 65 -27.31 -28.46 9.89
C THR A 65 -28.43 -27.75 9.11
N PRO A 66 -28.77 -28.16 7.87
CA PRO A 66 -29.86 -27.53 7.11
C PRO A 66 -31.18 -27.52 7.91
N GLY A 67 -31.91 -26.40 7.87
CA GLY A 67 -33.14 -26.20 8.64
C GLY A 67 -32.94 -25.81 10.11
N ASP A 68 -31.70 -25.76 10.62
CA ASP A 68 -31.41 -25.30 11.99
C ASP A 68 -31.74 -23.81 12.13
N LYS A 69 -32.50 -23.46 13.18
CA LYS A 69 -32.87 -22.06 13.48
C LYS A 69 -31.75 -21.43 14.31
N ILE A 70 -31.03 -20.50 13.70
CA ILE A 70 -29.90 -19.80 14.32
C ILE A 70 -30.37 -18.46 14.89
N THR A 71 -30.03 -18.19 16.15
CA THR A 71 -30.25 -16.92 16.82
C THR A 71 -28.90 -16.28 17.17
N VAL A 72 -28.70 -15.03 16.77
CA VAL A 72 -27.53 -14.21 17.10
C VAL A 72 -28.00 -13.09 18.03
N THR A 73 -27.40 -12.99 19.22
CA THR A 73 -27.67 -11.92 20.19
C THR A 73 -26.37 -11.17 20.51
N PHE A 74 -26.38 -9.85 20.39
CA PHE A 74 -25.24 -9.00 20.69
C PHE A 74 -25.69 -7.57 21.02
N ALA A 75 -25.13 -6.99 22.09
CA ALA A 75 -25.42 -5.61 22.51
C ALA A 75 -26.93 -5.28 22.63
N GLY A 76 -27.72 -6.23 23.16
CA GLY A 76 -29.18 -6.08 23.29
C GLY A 76 -29.97 -6.15 21.98
N LYS A 77 -29.31 -6.49 20.87
CA LYS A 77 -29.94 -6.76 19.56
C LYS A 77 -29.96 -8.26 19.32
N THR A 78 -31.01 -8.73 18.65
CA THR A 78 -31.18 -10.14 18.29
C THR A 78 -31.58 -10.24 16.82
N ALA A 79 -31.00 -11.21 16.12
CA ALA A 79 -31.36 -11.58 14.76
C ALA A 79 -31.53 -13.10 14.67
N THR A 80 -32.48 -13.56 13.88
CA THR A 80 -32.75 -14.98 13.67
C THR A 80 -32.71 -15.33 12.20
N THR A 81 -32.23 -16.52 11.86
CA THR A 81 -32.18 -17.05 10.50
C THR A 81 -32.35 -18.56 10.52
N THR A 82 -32.39 -19.19 9.35
CA THR A 82 -32.40 -20.65 9.20
C THR A 82 -31.26 -21.08 8.29
N ALA A 83 -30.56 -22.15 8.65
CA ALA A 83 -29.49 -22.69 7.82
C ALA A 83 -30.05 -23.28 6.51
N GLU A 84 -29.43 -22.88 5.41
CA GLU A 84 -29.80 -23.24 4.05
C GLU A 84 -29.42 -24.69 3.72
N LYS A 85 -29.86 -25.17 2.54
CA LYS A 85 -29.53 -26.51 2.05
C LYS A 85 -28.02 -26.77 1.92
N ASP A 86 -27.24 -25.73 1.62
CA ASP A 86 -25.78 -25.80 1.53
C ASP A 86 -25.07 -25.63 2.89
N ARG A 87 -25.83 -25.71 3.98
CA ARG A 87 -25.45 -25.49 5.38
C ARG A 87 -25.18 -24.04 5.77
N SER A 88 -25.07 -23.11 4.82
CA SER A 88 -24.77 -21.72 5.16
C SER A 88 -25.92 -21.07 5.91
N TRP A 89 -25.61 -20.15 6.81
CA TRP A 89 -26.61 -19.29 7.43
C TRP A 89 -26.05 -17.88 7.55
N LYS A 90 -26.94 -16.89 7.50
CA LYS A 90 -26.60 -15.48 7.67
C LYS A 90 -27.71 -14.78 8.45
N ALA A 91 -27.34 -14.11 9.53
CA ALA A 91 -28.23 -13.30 10.35
C ALA A 91 -27.73 -11.85 10.38
N THR A 92 -28.60 -10.91 10.07
CA THR A 92 -28.25 -9.48 10.00
C THR A 92 -28.66 -8.79 11.30
N LEU A 93 -27.69 -8.31 12.06
CA LEU A 93 -27.93 -7.41 13.18
C LEU A 93 -28.17 -5.98 12.65
N PRO A 94 -29.09 -5.21 13.27
CA PRO A 94 -29.32 -3.82 12.87
C PRO A 94 -28.07 -2.97 13.12
N ALA A 95 -28.02 -1.78 12.51
CA ALA A 95 -26.96 -0.82 12.78
C ALA A 95 -26.89 -0.47 14.28
N MET A 96 -25.66 -0.35 14.79
CA MET A 96 -25.37 -0.07 16.20
C MET A 96 -24.44 1.13 16.31
N GLU A 97 -24.59 1.89 17.39
CA GLU A 97 -23.69 2.99 17.73
C GLU A 97 -22.34 2.49 18.25
N ALA A 98 -21.32 3.35 18.16
CA ALA A 98 -19.99 3.05 18.69
C ALA A 98 -20.07 2.75 20.20
N SER A 99 -19.33 1.73 20.64
CA SER A 99 -19.20 1.41 22.06
C SER A 99 -17.83 0.79 22.35
N SER A 100 -17.09 1.47 23.23
CA SER A 100 -15.84 0.96 23.82
C SER A 100 -16.10 0.02 25.00
N LYS A 101 -17.35 -0.19 25.41
CA LYS A 101 -17.70 -1.16 26.46
C LYS A 101 -17.68 -2.57 25.86
N PRO A 102 -16.83 -3.49 26.37
CA PRO A 102 -16.81 -4.88 25.95
C PRO A 102 -18.18 -5.55 26.10
N ALA A 103 -18.62 -6.26 25.07
CA ALA A 103 -19.85 -7.04 25.10
C ALA A 103 -19.61 -8.48 24.61
N THR A 104 -20.55 -9.35 24.96
CA THR A 104 -20.56 -10.76 24.56
C THR A 104 -21.57 -10.97 23.44
N MET A 105 -21.13 -11.55 22.33
CA MET A 105 -22.01 -12.04 21.27
C MET A 105 -22.28 -13.53 21.49
N THR A 106 -23.55 -13.94 21.42
CA THR A 106 -23.97 -15.33 21.48
C THR A 106 -24.60 -15.73 20.14
N ILE A 107 -24.10 -16.79 19.53
CA ILE A 107 -24.71 -17.44 18.36
C ILE A 107 -25.17 -18.82 18.79
N GLN A 108 -26.45 -19.14 18.60
CA GLN A 108 -27.03 -20.39 19.07
C GLN A 108 -28.00 -20.98 18.04
N GLY A 109 -27.79 -22.25 17.72
CA GLY A 109 -28.75 -23.11 17.02
C GLY A 109 -29.06 -24.36 17.83
N LYS A 110 -29.91 -25.25 17.31
CA LYS A 110 -30.08 -26.58 17.90
C LYS A 110 -28.83 -27.41 17.78
N SER A 111 -28.06 -27.23 16.69
CA SER A 111 -26.85 -28.01 16.42
C SER A 111 -25.59 -27.49 17.12
N GLY A 112 -25.65 -26.38 17.86
CA GLY A 112 -24.51 -25.86 18.61
C GLY A 112 -24.64 -24.42 19.10
N LYS A 113 -23.64 -23.96 19.87
CA LYS A 113 -23.56 -22.61 20.42
C LYS A 113 -22.11 -22.09 20.38
N ALA A 114 -21.95 -20.82 20.04
CA ALA A 114 -20.70 -20.08 20.17
C ALA A 114 -20.92 -18.81 21.00
N THR A 115 -19.94 -18.49 21.84
CA THR A 115 -19.94 -17.29 22.68
C THR A 115 -18.64 -16.54 22.41
N LEU A 116 -18.73 -15.29 21.97
CA LEU A 116 -17.60 -14.45 21.62
C LEU A 116 -17.54 -13.27 22.60
N GLY A 117 -16.48 -13.20 23.40
CA GLY A 117 -16.27 -12.19 24.43
C GLY A 117 -15.38 -11.03 23.99
N ASN A 118 -15.43 -9.93 24.73
CA ASN A 118 -14.65 -8.72 24.48
C ASN A 118 -14.82 -8.15 23.06
N VAL A 119 -16.05 -8.18 22.55
CA VAL A 119 -16.39 -7.60 21.25
C VAL A 119 -16.73 -6.13 21.44
N LEU A 120 -16.11 -5.25 20.65
CA LEU A 120 -16.38 -3.81 20.62
C LEU A 120 -17.19 -3.42 19.38
N ILE A 121 -17.85 -2.26 19.43
CA ILE A 121 -18.57 -1.69 18.29
C ILE A 121 -17.83 -0.41 17.85
N GLY A 122 -17.37 -0.36 16.61
CA GLY A 122 -16.46 0.67 16.14
C GLY A 122 -16.31 0.68 14.62
N ASP A 123 -15.21 1.23 14.11
CA ASP A 123 -14.95 1.30 12.67
C ASP A 123 -13.89 0.27 12.24
N VAL A 124 -14.17 -0.53 11.21
CA VAL A 124 -13.26 -1.57 10.71
C VAL A 124 -12.67 -1.19 9.36
N TRP A 125 -11.35 -1.26 9.25
CA TRP A 125 -10.59 -0.92 8.04
C TRP A 125 -9.85 -2.13 7.48
N VAL A 126 -9.90 -2.30 6.16
CA VAL A 126 -9.20 -3.38 5.43
C VAL A 126 -7.89 -2.82 4.85
N LEU A 127 -6.78 -3.51 5.09
CA LEU A 127 -5.45 -3.08 4.64
C LEU A 127 -4.94 -4.01 3.53
N GLY A 128 -4.84 -3.47 2.32
CA GLY A 128 -4.42 -4.21 1.13
C GLY A 128 -3.07 -3.77 0.56
N GLY A 129 -2.45 -4.66 -0.21
CA GLY A 129 -1.25 -4.35 -0.98
C GLY A 129 -0.07 -5.24 -0.63
N GLN A 130 1.15 -4.81 -0.99
CA GLN A 130 2.32 -5.69 -0.92
C GLN A 130 3.20 -5.47 0.32
N SER A 131 4.47 -5.89 0.24
CA SER A 131 5.45 -5.85 1.33
C SER A 131 5.58 -4.49 2.03
N ASN A 132 5.38 -3.38 1.33
CA ASN A 132 5.40 -2.04 1.94
C ASN A 132 4.15 -1.74 2.78
N MET A 133 2.98 -2.32 2.47
CA MET A 133 1.82 -2.35 3.37
C MET A 133 2.04 -3.36 4.50
N ALA A 134 2.60 -4.54 4.21
CA ALA A 134 2.82 -5.61 5.18
C ALA A 134 3.95 -5.32 6.19
N MET A 135 4.73 -4.26 5.98
CA MET A 135 5.92 -3.98 6.77
C MET A 135 5.55 -3.72 8.23
N ALA A 136 6.08 -4.56 9.11
CA ALA A 136 5.88 -4.49 10.54
C ALA A 136 6.37 -3.15 11.13
N ILE A 137 5.60 -2.55 12.04
CA ILE A 137 5.96 -1.30 12.74
C ILE A 137 7.32 -1.42 13.46
N SER A 138 7.70 -2.58 13.97
CA SER A 138 9.02 -2.77 14.60
C SER A 138 10.22 -2.62 13.63
N ARG A 139 9.98 -2.57 12.32
CA ARG A 139 11.01 -2.54 11.27
C ARG A 139 11.10 -1.20 10.53
N VAL A 140 10.35 -0.21 10.97
CA VAL A 140 10.30 1.09 10.31
C VAL A 140 11.05 2.13 11.14
N GLU A 141 11.41 3.24 10.52
CA GLU A 141 12.07 4.35 11.22
C GLU A 141 11.14 4.88 12.32
N ASN A 142 11.69 5.06 13.52
CA ASN A 142 10.95 5.42 14.75
C ASN A 142 9.87 4.43 15.19
N GLY A 143 9.81 3.25 14.56
CA GLY A 143 8.84 2.21 14.86
C GLY A 143 8.91 1.67 16.28
N ASN A 144 10.10 1.61 16.87
CA ASN A 144 10.27 1.15 18.27
C ASN A 144 9.61 2.09 19.29
N LEU A 145 9.54 3.40 19.02
CA LEU A 145 8.83 4.35 19.87
C LEU A 145 7.31 4.16 19.77
N GLU A 146 6.81 3.94 18.57
CA GLU A 146 5.41 3.60 18.32
C GLU A 146 5.02 2.29 19.01
N VAL A 147 5.89 1.27 18.98
CA VAL A 147 5.70 0.01 19.71
C VAL A 147 5.65 0.23 21.21
N ALA A 148 6.63 0.95 21.78
CA ALA A 148 6.74 1.16 23.22
C ALA A 148 5.53 1.89 23.82
N THR A 149 4.82 2.68 23.00
CA THR A 149 3.68 3.51 23.41
C THR A 149 2.32 2.93 22.98
N ALA A 150 2.27 1.73 22.41
CA ALA A 150 1.08 1.14 21.81
C ALA A 150 0.07 0.55 22.81
N ASN A 151 -0.31 1.31 23.84
CA ASN A 151 -1.29 0.90 24.85
C ASN A 151 -2.71 1.33 24.45
N PHE A 152 -3.22 0.75 23.35
CA PHE A 152 -4.52 1.14 22.78
C PHE A 152 -5.55 0.00 22.87
N PRO A 153 -6.16 -0.25 24.05
CA PRO A 153 -7.09 -1.34 24.26
C PRO A 153 -8.46 -1.16 23.57
N ASN A 154 -8.62 -0.17 22.69
CA ASN A 154 -9.77 -0.02 21.79
C ASN A 154 -9.39 -0.20 20.31
N ILE A 155 -8.12 -0.51 20.03
CA ILE A 155 -7.67 -0.91 18.70
C ILE A 155 -7.56 -2.45 18.68
N ARG A 156 -8.11 -3.07 17.64
CA ARG A 156 -8.06 -4.51 17.40
C ARG A 156 -7.47 -4.83 16.05
N ILE A 157 -6.73 -5.92 16.01
CA ILE A 157 -5.89 -6.26 14.88
C ILE A 157 -6.17 -7.70 14.48
N LEU A 158 -6.39 -7.93 13.19
CA LEU A 158 -6.44 -9.25 12.57
C LEU A 158 -5.54 -9.24 11.34
N THR A 159 -4.68 -10.25 11.19
CA THR A 159 -3.97 -10.50 9.92
C THR A 159 -4.54 -11.76 9.30
N ILE A 160 -4.96 -11.69 8.04
CA ILE A 160 -5.49 -12.84 7.31
C ILE A 160 -4.31 -13.73 6.85
N PRO A 161 -4.33 -15.04 7.14
CA PRO A 161 -3.27 -15.94 6.73
C PRO A 161 -3.20 -16.05 5.20
N LYS A 162 -2.00 -16.26 4.68
CA LYS A 162 -1.74 -16.29 3.24
C LYS A 162 -2.04 -17.68 2.69
N ILE A 163 -3.28 -17.90 2.28
CA ILE A 163 -3.71 -19.14 1.66
C ILE A 163 -3.29 -19.13 0.17
N PHE A 164 -3.01 -20.31 -0.38
CA PHE A 164 -2.76 -20.51 -1.80
C PHE A 164 -3.92 -21.28 -2.43
N GLY A 165 -4.25 -20.95 -3.67
CA GLY A 165 -5.16 -21.74 -4.48
C GLY A 165 -6.03 -20.87 -5.37
N PRO A 166 -6.40 -21.37 -6.56
CA PRO A 166 -7.17 -20.60 -7.53
C PRO A 166 -8.64 -20.41 -7.13
N GLU A 167 -9.14 -21.17 -6.17
CA GLU A 167 -10.55 -21.12 -5.77
C GLU A 167 -10.81 -19.96 -4.82
N LEU A 168 -11.97 -19.32 -5.00
CA LEU A 168 -12.51 -18.39 -4.02
C LEU A 168 -12.67 -19.10 -2.68
N LYS A 169 -11.98 -18.59 -1.67
CA LYS A 169 -12.07 -19.13 -0.31
C LYS A 169 -13.27 -18.48 0.39
N LYS A 170 -14.03 -19.30 1.11
CA LYS A 170 -15.20 -18.89 1.92
C LYS A 170 -14.86 -18.69 3.40
N ASP A 171 -13.63 -18.98 3.80
CA ASP A 171 -13.10 -18.87 5.16
C ASP A 171 -11.56 -18.91 5.14
N PHE A 172 -10.93 -18.71 6.30
CA PHE A 172 -9.49 -18.81 6.49
C PHE A 172 -9.14 -19.60 7.76
N PRO A 173 -8.02 -20.35 7.80
CA PRO A 173 -7.62 -21.07 9.01
C PRO A 173 -7.15 -20.11 10.10
N ARG A 174 -7.09 -20.58 11.34
CA ARG A 174 -6.29 -19.94 12.39
C ARG A 174 -4.92 -20.61 12.35
N ALA A 175 -3.88 -19.83 12.14
CA ALA A 175 -2.55 -20.32 11.86
C ALA A 175 -1.58 -19.81 12.93
N ASP A 176 -1.15 -20.74 13.80
CA ASP A 176 0.03 -20.56 14.64
C ASP A 176 1.25 -21.00 13.81
N GLU A 177 1.83 -20.06 13.05
CA GLU A 177 3.00 -20.33 12.19
C GLU A 177 4.25 -19.58 12.67
N TYR A 178 5.38 -20.26 12.76
CA TYR A 178 6.65 -19.58 13.03
C TYR A 178 7.08 -18.71 11.85
N SER A 179 7.09 -17.38 12.01
CA SER A 179 7.64 -16.46 11.02
C SER A 179 9.16 -16.40 11.14
N ARG A 180 9.83 -17.01 10.14
CA ARG A 180 11.29 -16.90 9.97
C ARG A 180 11.76 -15.45 9.79
N ILE A 181 10.88 -14.56 9.34
CA ILE A 181 11.20 -13.15 9.13
C ILE A 181 11.30 -12.43 10.48
N SER A 182 10.34 -12.63 11.38
CA SER A 182 10.27 -11.99 12.72
C SER A 182 10.92 -12.80 13.84
N GLY A 183 11.32 -14.06 13.57
CA GLY A 183 11.90 -14.97 14.55
C GLY A 183 10.91 -15.38 15.64
N ARG A 184 9.59 -15.32 15.36
CA ARG A 184 8.50 -15.52 16.33
C ARG A 184 7.29 -16.15 15.68
N ASP A 185 6.46 -16.82 16.47
CA ASP A 185 5.16 -17.34 16.04
C ASP A 185 4.22 -16.19 15.67
N THR A 186 3.56 -16.30 14.52
CA THR A 186 2.51 -15.39 14.05
C THR A 186 1.17 -15.91 14.54
N ARG A 187 0.30 -14.99 14.99
CA ARG A 187 -1.10 -15.24 15.32
C ARG A 187 -2.00 -14.90 14.13
N ASP A 188 -1.62 -15.39 12.94
CA ASP A 188 -2.38 -15.08 11.73
C ASP A 188 -3.73 -15.79 11.81
N GLY A 189 -4.80 -15.06 11.50
CA GLY A 189 -6.16 -15.54 11.63
C GLY A 189 -6.80 -15.28 12.99
N ASP A 190 -6.13 -14.64 13.96
CA ASP A 190 -6.72 -14.28 15.26
C ASP A 190 -6.80 -12.77 15.52
N TRP A 191 -7.88 -12.34 16.16
CA TRP A 191 -8.02 -10.96 16.65
C TRP A 191 -7.21 -10.72 17.92
N ALA A 192 -6.44 -9.64 17.94
CA ALA A 192 -5.62 -9.23 19.07
C ALA A 192 -5.94 -7.80 19.54
N VAL A 193 -5.89 -7.61 20.86
CA VAL A 193 -5.88 -6.29 21.51
C VAL A 193 -4.55 -5.59 21.19
N CYS A 194 -4.58 -4.32 20.78
CA CYS A 194 -3.35 -3.57 20.53
C CYS A 194 -2.59 -3.31 21.83
N SER A 195 -1.40 -3.89 21.94
CA SER A 195 -0.43 -3.72 23.02
C SER A 195 0.98 -3.57 22.43
N PRO A 196 1.98 -3.14 23.21
CA PRO A 196 3.38 -3.16 22.77
C PRO A 196 3.88 -4.53 22.32
N GLU A 197 3.24 -5.63 22.72
CA GLU A 197 3.59 -6.97 22.27
C GLU A 197 2.96 -7.28 20.90
N THR A 198 1.65 -7.08 20.78
CA THR A 198 0.87 -7.50 19.60
C THR A 198 1.12 -6.58 18.41
N VAL A 199 1.36 -5.28 18.64
CA VAL A 199 1.52 -4.30 17.57
C VAL A 199 2.81 -4.51 16.78
N ARG A 200 3.86 -5.12 17.37
CA ARG A 200 5.22 -5.18 16.80
C ARG A 200 5.27 -5.70 15.38
N ASP A 201 4.38 -6.61 15.04
CA ASP A 201 4.33 -7.31 13.76
C ASP A 201 3.19 -6.81 12.85
N LEU A 202 2.42 -5.79 13.29
CA LEU A 202 1.38 -5.15 12.48
C LEU A 202 1.98 -4.23 11.41
N SER A 203 1.30 -4.14 10.28
CA SER A 203 1.47 -3.08 9.27
C SER A 203 1.69 -1.70 9.91
N ALA A 204 2.85 -1.10 9.68
CA ALA A 204 3.17 0.23 10.19
C ALA A 204 2.16 1.29 9.73
N ILE A 205 1.80 1.27 8.44
CA ILE A 205 0.84 2.22 7.85
C ILE A 205 -0.54 2.02 8.47
N GLY A 206 -1.01 0.77 8.53
CA GLY A 206 -2.32 0.44 9.09
C GLY A 206 -2.45 0.78 10.57
N TYR A 207 -1.42 0.46 11.37
CA TYR A 207 -1.34 0.81 12.78
C TYR A 207 -1.45 2.32 12.99
N VAL A 208 -0.58 3.08 12.31
CA VAL A 208 -0.51 4.53 12.49
C VAL A 208 -1.82 5.18 12.07
N MET A 209 -2.43 4.72 10.97
CA MET A 209 -3.76 5.17 10.58
C MET A 209 -4.81 4.91 11.67
N ALA A 210 -4.92 3.66 12.13
CA ALA A 210 -5.88 3.28 13.17
C ALA A 210 -5.68 4.08 14.45
N ARG A 211 -4.43 4.27 14.89
CA ARG A 211 -4.09 5.06 16.07
C ARG A 211 -4.50 6.52 15.91
N ARG A 212 -4.16 7.16 14.79
CA ARG A 212 -4.51 8.57 14.56
C ARG A 212 -6.03 8.76 14.51
N ILE A 213 -6.76 7.87 13.85
CA ILE A 213 -8.23 7.90 13.84
C ILE A 213 -8.79 7.70 15.25
N HIS A 214 -8.34 6.68 15.97
CA HIS A 214 -8.80 6.40 17.34
C HIS A 214 -8.53 7.57 18.28
N MET A 215 -7.34 8.16 18.25
CA MET A 215 -6.98 9.28 19.13
C MET A 215 -7.87 10.50 18.94
N VAL A 216 -8.30 10.77 17.70
CA VAL A 216 -9.17 11.91 17.41
C VAL A 216 -10.64 11.60 17.72
N THR A 217 -11.10 10.41 17.37
CA THR A 217 -12.53 10.07 17.42
C THR A 217 -12.96 9.39 18.71
N GLN A 218 -12.01 8.81 19.46
CA GLN A 218 -12.21 7.91 20.61
C GLN A 218 -13.05 6.65 20.29
N VAL A 219 -13.37 6.40 19.02
CA VAL A 219 -14.11 5.24 18.54
C VAL A 219 -13.18 4.01 18.48
N PRO A 220 -13.62 2.80 18.88
CA PRO A 220 -12.83 1.59 18.69
C PRO A 220 -12.51 1.35 17.21
N ILE A 221 -11.28 0.93 16.90
CA ILE A 221 -10.84 0.70 15.52
C ILE A 221 -10.40 -0.74 15.33
N GLY A 222 -11.03 -1.43 14.39
CA GLY A 222 -10.56 -2.72 13.89
C GLY A 222 -9.71 -2.54 12.63
N VAL A 223 -8.58 -3.23 12.53
CA VAL A 223 -7.81 -3.33 11.28
C VAL A 223 -7.65 -4.78 10.86
N ILE A 224 -8.04 -5.07 9.61
CA ILE A 224 -7.89 -6.38 8.98
C ILE A 224 -6.79 -6.27 7.92
N ASN A 225 -5.62 -6.80 8.23
CA ASN A 225 -4.48 -6.83 7.33
C ASN A 225 -4.56 -8.02 6.38
N THR A 226 -4.71 -7.74 5.08
CA THR A 226 -4.75 -8.76 4.02
C THR A 226 -3.46 -8.74 3.18
N SER A 227 -2.51 -7.86 3.48
CA SER A 227 -1.34 -7.60 2.63
C SER A 227 -0.40 -8.80 2.38
N ARG A 228 0.19 -8.86 1.18
CA ARG A 228 1.03 -9.97 0.72
C ARG A 228 2.23 -9.50 -0.11
N GLY A 229 3.43 -9.82 0.34
CA GLY A 229 4.67 -9.43 -0.33
C GLY A 229 4.81 -10.00 -1.75
N GLY A 230 5.44 -9.23 -2.65
CA GLY A 230 5.81 -9.70 -3.99
C GLY A 230 4.63 -9.90 -4.96
N THR A 231 3.48 -9.28 -4.69
CA THR A 231 2.27 -9.42 -5.50
C THR A 231 2.13 -8.34 -6.58
N LEU A 232 1.54 -8.70 -7.71
CA LEU A 232 1.10 -7.80 -8.78
C LEU A 232 -0.37 -7.39 -8.59
N VAL A 233 -0.80 -6.24 -9.15
CA VAL A 233 -2.17 -5.72 -8.98
C VAL A 233 -3.27 -6.64 -9.52
N GLU A 234 -3.01 -7.37 -10.60
CA GLU A 234 -3.92 -8.34 -11.19
C GLU A 234 -4.20 -9.52 -10.23
N ALA A 235 -3.29 -9.84 -9.30
CA ALA A 235 -3.54 -10.85 -8.29
C ALA A 235 -4.61 -10.39 -7.27
N TRP A 236 -4.78 -9.08 -7.07
CA TRP A 236 -5.76 -8.48 -6.14
C TRP A 236 -7.12 -8.18 -6.77
N THR A 237 -7.23 -8.34 -8.08
CA THR A 237 -8.44 -8.04 -8.85
C THR A 237 -9.22 -9.33 -9.07
N PRO A 238 -10.55 -9.37 -8.82
CA PRO A 238 -11.33 -10.57 -9.06
C PRO A 238 -11.11 -11.11 -10.49
N GLU A 239 -10.78 -12.40 -10.64
CA GLU A 239 -10.48 -12.99 -11.95
C GLU A 239 -11.67 -12.83 -12.92
N ALA A 240 -12.89 -12.98 -12.41
CA ALA A 240 -14.12 -12.76 -13.18
C ALA A 240 -14.25 -11.33 -13.74
N ARG A 241 -13.69 -10.32 -13.07
CA ARG A 241 -13.62 -8.96 -13.62
C ARG A 241 -12.56 -8.84 -14.68
N LEU A 242 -11.36 -9.35 -14.42
CA LEU A 242 -10.26 -9.33 -15.39
C LEU A 242 -10.68 -9.96 -16.73
N ARG A 243 -11.37 -11.10 -16.68
CA ARG A 243 -11.85 -11.81 -17.89
C ARG A 243 -12.95 -11.05 -18.66
N LYS A 244 -13.65 -10.11 -18.01
CA LYS A 244 -14.66 -9.25 -18.65
C LYS A 244 -14.09 -7.96 -19.22
N MET A 245 -12.83 -7.63 -18.93
CA MET A 245 -12.20 -6.41 -19.44
C MET A 245 -11.94 -6.50 -20.94
N ASP A 246 -12.28 -5.45 -21.69
CA ASP A 246 -11.98 -5.35 -23.12
C ASP A 246 -10.57 -4.79 -23.40
N ALA A 247 -9.76 -4.56 -22.36
CA ALA A 247 -8.40 -4.04 -22.53
C ALA A 247 -7.47 -5.09 -23.17
N PRO A 248 -6.81 -4.80 -24.31
CA PRO A 248 -5.83 -5.72 -24.92
C PRO A 248 -4.74 -6.15 -23.93
N ALA A 249 -4.32 -5.20 -23.08
CA ALA A 249 -3.38 -5.40 -21.98
C ALA A 249 -3.73 -6.61 -21.10
N ALA A 250 -4.99 -6.69 -20.69
CA ALA A 250 -5.52 -7.71 -19.79
C ALA A 250 -5.77 -9.04 -20.52
N LYS A 251 -6.33 -9.01 -21.74
CA LYS A 251 -6.62 -10.21 -22.55
C LYS A 251 -5.37 -11.04 -22.83
N GLU A 252 -4.30 -10.41 -23.30
CA GLU A 252 -3.04 -11.11 -23.57
C GLU A 252 -2.36 -11.61 -22.28
N MET A 253 -2.47 -10.86 -21.18
CA MET A 253 -1.96 -11.31 -19.89
C MET A 253 -2.65 -12.59 -19.45
N LEU A 254 -3.98 -12.64 -19.53
CA LEU A 254 -4.77 -13.83 -19.20
C LEU A 254 -4.45 -15.00 -20.14
N ALA A 255 -4.37 -14.76 -21.46
CA ALA A 255 -4.01 -15.80 -22.43
C ALA A 255 -2.64 -16.44 -22.13
N ARG A 256 -1.62 -15.62 -21.81
CA ARG A 256 -0.29 -16.13 -21.42
C ARG A 256 -0.32 -16.92 -20.11
N TYR A 257 -1.20 -16.57 -19.17
CA TYR A 257 -1.37 -17.35 -17.95
C TYR A 257 -2.08 -18.67 -18.22
N ASP A 258 -3.15 -18.65 -19.02
CA ASP A 258 -3.90 -19.84 -19.42
C ASP A 258 -2.98 -20.83 -20.18
N GLU A 259 -2.13 -20.33 -21.09
CA GLU A 259 -1.09 -21.11 -21.78
C GLU A 259 -0.06 -21.70 -20.81
N LYS A 260 0.48 -20.90 -19.88
CA LYS A 260 1.42 -21.38 -18.86
C LYS A 260 0.83 -22.49 -18.01
N VAL A 261 -0.46 -22.38 -17.65
CA VAL A 261 -1.16 -23.41 -16.88
C VAL A 261 -1.35 -24.67 -17.72
N ALA A 262 -1.78 -24.54 -18.98
CA ALA A 262 -1.95 -25.66 -19.89
C ALA A 262 -0.63 -26.41 -20.18
N ALA A 263 0.49 -25.68 -20.29
CA ALA A 263 1.80 -26.23 -20.59
C ALA A 263 2.54 -26.81 -19.37
N TYR A 264 1.97 -26.73 -18.16
CA TYR A 264 2.64 -27.20 -16.95
C TYR A 264 2.66 -28.73 -16.86
N ASP A 265 3.85 -29.32 -16.97
CA ASP A 265 4.10 -30.74 -16.70
C ASP A 265 4.77 -30.92 -15.32
N PRO A 266 4.07 -31.49 -14.31
CA PRO A 266 4.64 -31.75 -12.99
C PRO A 266 5.86 -32.67 -13.01
N LYS A 267 5.92 -33.66 -13.92
CA LYS A 267 7.05 -34.59 -13.99
C LYS A 267 8.29 -33.88 -14.51
N ALA A 268 8.16 -33.13 -15.61
CA ALA A 268 9.25 -32.33 -16.15
C ALA A 268 9.71 -31.25 -15.16
N ASP A 269 8.79 -30.62 -14.42
CA ASP A 269 9.12 -29.65 -13.38
C ASP A 269 9.92 -30.28 -12.24
N LEU A 270 9.49 -31.45 -11.72
CA LEU A 270 10.25 -32.17 -10.69
C LEU A 270 11.66 -32.54 -11.17
N GLN A 271 11.79 -33.06 -12.39
CA GLN A 271 13.10 -33.39 -12.96
C GLN A 271 14.00 -32.15 -13.09
N LYS A 272 13.44 -31.03 -13.55
CA LYS A 272 14.16 -29.75 -13.62
C LYS A 272 14.62 -29.27 -12.24
N GLN A 273 13.82 -29.47 -11.20
CA GLN A 273 14.17 -29.11 -9.83
C GLN A 273 15.27 -30.02 -9.26
N ILE A 274 15.20 -31.33 -9.51
CA ILE A 274 16.26 -32.29 -9.13
C ILE A 274 17.58 -31.89 -9.79
N LYS A 275 17.57 -31.63 -11.10
CA LYS A 275 18.77 -31.17 -11.82
C LYS A 275 19.33 -29.86 -11.26
N LYS A 276 18.49 -28.86 -10.94
CA LYS A 276 18.95 -27.61 -10.31
C LYS A 276 19.59 -27.84 -8.94
N TYR A 277 19.03 -28.77 -8.16
CA TYR A 277 19.61 -29.17 -6.89
C TYR A 277 20.99 -29.78 -7.09
N GLU A 278 21.13 -30.72 -8.02
CA GLU A 278 22.40 -31.37 -8.36
C GLU A 278 23.44 -30.35 -8.85
N ASP A 279 23.06 -29.47 -9.79
CA ASP A 279 23.90 -28.39 -10.31
C ASP A 279 24.39 -27.46 -9.17
N ARG A 280 23.51 -27.13 -8.21
CA ARG A 280 23.87 -26.32 -7.04
C ARG A 280 24.84 -27.05 -6.12
N ILE A 281 24.63 -28.33 -5.85
CA ILE A 281 25.53 -29.14 -5.03
C ILE A 281 26.91 -29.24 -5.71
N ALA A 282 26.94 -29.49 -7.02
CA ALA A 282 28.18 -29.51 -7.80
C ALA A 282 28.91 -28.17 -7.75
N GLN A 283 28.19 -27.04 -7.89
CA GLN A 283 28.76 -25.72 -7.78
C GLN A 283 29.32 -25.44 -6.38
N MET A 284 28.62 -25.83 -5.31
CA MET A 284 29.10 -25.66 -3.94
C MET A 284 30.37 -26.47 -3.68
N ARG A 285 30.44 -27.72 -4.18
CA ARG A 285 31.66 -28.54 -4.12
C ARG A 285 32.81 -27.90 -4.86
N LYS A 286 32.58 -27.40 -6.08
CA LYS A 286 33.59 -26.69 -6.89
C LYS A 286 34.09 -25.40 -6.20
N GLN A 287 33.25 -24.76 -5.40
CA GLN A 287 33.58 -23.54 -4.65
C GLN A 287 34.09 -23.83 -3.23
N GLU A 288 34.31 -25.11 -2.88
CA GLU A 288 34.69 -25.55 -1.52
C GLU A 288 33.76 -25.02 -0.41
N LYS A 289 32.50 -24.76 -0.76
CA LYS A 289 31.48 -24.31 0.19
C LYS A 289 30.87 -25.51 0.89
N ALA A 290 30.81 -25.44 2.22
CA ALA A 290 30.11 -26.42 3.04
C ALA A 290 28.66 -26.58 2.59
N ILE A 291 28.23 -27.83 2.38
CA ILE A 291 26.84 -28.17 2.07
C ILE A 291 26.06 -28.20 3.39
N PRO A 292 24.98 -27.41 3.54
CA PRO A 292 24.19 -27.39 4.77
C PRO A 292 23.68 -28.78 5.15
N ALA A 293 23.85 -29.15 6.42
CA ALA A 293 23.30 -30.38 6.97
C ALA A 293 21.76 -30.39 6.77
N GLY A 294 21.23 -31.44 6.15
CA GLY A 294 19.80 -31.60 5.87
C GLY A 294 19.34 -31.13 4.48
N MET A 295 20.24 -30.64 3.62
CA MET A 295 19.90 -30.35 2.22
C MET A 295 19.61 -31.66 1.46
N LYS A 296 18.39 -31.82 0.95
CA LYS A 296 17.92 -33.02 0.22
C LYS A 296 17.41 -32.65 -1.17
N PRO A 297 17.47 -33.56 -2.15
CA PRO A 297 16.85 -33.33 -3.45
C PRO A 297 15.33 -33.13 -3.31
N PRO A 298 14.72 -32.29 -4.15
CA PRO A 298 13.27 -32.12 -4.18
C PRO A 298 12.59 -33.44 -4.57
N THR A 299 11.52 -33.80 -3.85
CA THR A 299 10.77 -35.05 -4.06
C THR A 299 9.36 -34.82 -4.61
N LYS A 300 8.94 -33.56 -4.70
CA LYS A 300 7.62 -33.15 -5.20
C LYS A 300 7.78 -32.01 -6.21
N PRO A 301 6.94 -31.96 -7.25
CA PRO A 301 6.92 -30.82 -8.15
C PRO A 301 6.56 -29.55 -7.38
N SER A 302 6.82 -28.40 -7.99
CA SER A 302 6.34 -27.13 -7.47
C SER A 302 4.80 -27.13 -7.52
N PRO A 303 4.13 -26.23 -6.79
CA PRO A 303 2.69 -26.08 -6.91
C PRO A 303 2.21 -25.69 -8.33
N GLY A 304 3.13 -25.38 -9.25
CA GLY A 304 2.82 -24.97 -10.61
C GLY A 304 2.26 -23.54 -10.71
N PRO A 305 2.02 -23.06 -11.95
CA PRO A 305 1.54 -21.72 -12.21
C PRO A 305 0.13 -21.46 -11.66
N LEU A 306 -0.70 -22.50 -11.51
CA LEU A 306 -2.05 -22.42 -10.97
C LEU A 306 -2.08 -21.88 -9.52
N TYR A 307 -1.06 -22.22 -8.73
CA TYR A 307 -0.92 -21.83 -7.33
C TYR A 307 0.06 -20.67 -7.11
N SER A 308 0.53 -20.05 -8.20
CA SER A 308 1.37 -18.86 -8.14
C SER A 308 0.66 -17.74 -7.38
N HIS A 309 1.31 -17.12 -6.38
CA HIS A 309 0.76 -15.97 -5.67
C HIS A 309 0.47 -14.76 -6.58
N ASN A 310 1.08 -14.74 -7.77
CA ASN A 310 0.88 -13.74 -8.81
C ASN A 310 -0.07 -14.17 -9.93
N ARG A 311 -0.70 -15.35 -9.84
CA ARG A 311 -1.80 -15.69 -10.74
C ARG A 311 -2.87 -14.59 -10.62
N PRO A 312 -3.43 -14.12 -11.74
CA PRO A 312 -4.57 -13.20 -11.75
C PRO A 312 -5.68 -13.68 -10.81
N GLY A 313 -6.17 -12.78 -9.96
CA GLY A 313 -7.20 -13.06 -8.95
C GLY A 313 -6.78 -13.87 -7.72
N ASN A 314 -5.56 -14.40 -7.63
CA ASN A 314 -5.20 -15.31 -6.53
C ASN A 314 -5.20 -14.63 -5.14
N CYS A 315 -4.68 -13.41 -5.01
CA CYS A 315 -4.74 -12.69 -3.73
C CYS A 315 -6.16 -12.27 -3.40
N TYR A 316 -6.96 -11.86 -4.39
CA TYR A 316 -8.38 -11.63 -4.16
C TYR A 316 -9.07 -12.89 -3.61
N ALA A 317 -8.88 -14.02 -4.28
CA ALA A 317 -9.47 -15.30 -3.89
C ALA A 317 -9.01 -15.77 -2.50
N SER A 318 -7.76 -15.50 -2.13
CA SER A 318 -7.16 -16.07 -0.93
C SER A 318 -7.24 -15.20 0.33
N VAL A 319 -7.29 -13.87 0.20
CA VAL A 319 -7.27 -12.96 1.37
C VAL A 319 -8.38 -11.91 1.38
N ILE A 320 -9.10 -11.68 0.27
CA ILE A 320 -10.26 -10.77 0.22
C ILE A 320 -11.57 -11.54 0.23
N SER A 321 -11.72 -12.54 -0.64
CA SER A 321 -12.90 -13.40 -0.70
C SER A 321 -13.29 -14.05 0.63
N PRO A 322 -12.34 -14.50 1.50
CA PRO A 322 -12.71 -15.03 2.82
C PRO A 322 -13.44 -14.04 3.72
N ILE A 323 -13.25 -12.74 3.53
CA ILE A 323 -13.87 -11.70 4.36
C ILE A 323 -14.92 -10.88 3.61
N ALA A 324 -15.26 -11.32 2.39
CA ALA A 324 -16.29 -10.69 1.58
C ALA A 324 -17.65 -10.73 2.30
N GLY A 325 -18.42 -9.67 2.16
CA GLY A 325 -19.70 -9.48 2.86
C GLY A 325 -19.58 -8.94 4.28
N PHE A 326 -18.38 -8.84 4.87
CA PHE A 326 -18.20 -8.18 6.16
C PHE A 326 -18.47 -6.68 6.06
N ALA A 327 -19.25 -6.11 6.98
CA ALA A 327 -19.42 -4.67 7.03
C ALA A 327 -18.08 -4.01 7.43
N ALA A 328 -17.55 -3.13 6.57
CA ALA A 328 -16.34 -2.36 6.83
C ALA A 328 -16.57 -0.86 6.64
N LYS A 329 -15.81 -0.05 7.35
CA LYS A 329 -15.78 1.41 7.19
C LYS A 329 -15.09 1.80 5.89
N GLY A 330 -14.04 1.08 5.49
CA GLY A 330 -13.30 1.34 4.26
C GLY A 330 -12.07 0.46 4.09
N ALA A 331 -11.32 0.72 3.01
CA ALA A 331 -10.06 0.05 2.72
C ALA A 331 -8.94 1.04 2.38
N ILE A 332 -7.68 0.64 2.61
CA ILE A 332 -6.51 1.32 2.05
C ILE A 332 -5.64 0.34 1.27
N PHE A 333 -4.95 0.84 0.24
CA PHE A 333 -4.14 0.01 -0.64
C PHE A 333 -2.77 0.65 -0.93
N HIS A 334 -1.69 -0.11 -0.69
CA HIS A 334 -0.32 0.32 -1.01
C HIS A 334 0.47 -0.78 -1.73
N GLN A 335 0.56 -0.67 -3.04
CA GLN A 335 1.22 -1.64 -3.92
C GLN A 335 1.77 -0.96 -5.18
N GLY A 336 2.56 -1.68 -5.99
CA GLY A 336 2.96 -1.24 -7.33
C GLY A 336 4.38 -1.64 -7.71
N TYR A 337 5.20 -2.03 -6.74
CA TYR A 337 6.62 -2.30 -6.96
C TYR A 337 6.87 -3.45 -7.92
N ASN A 338 6.18 -4.57 -7.76
CA ASN A 338 6.39 -5.72 -8.63
C ASN A 338 5.87 -5.46 -10.05
N ASN A 339 4.89 -4.57 -10.22
CA ASN A 339 4.42 -4.13 -11.54
C ASN A 339 5.45 -3.25 -12.27
N CYS A 340 6.58 -2.93 -11.63
CA CYS A 340 7.68 -2.20 -12.26
C CYS A 340 8.79 -3.09 -12.82
N PHE A 341 8.79 -4.39 -12.55
CA PHE A 341 9.88 -5.26 -12.98
C PHE A 341 9.84 -5.53 -14.48
N ASP A 342 11.01 -5.83 -15.03
CA ASP A 342 11.12 -6.31 -16.41
C ASP A 342 10.39 -7.66 -16.56
N GLY A 343 9.73 -7.86 -17.70
CA GLY A 343 9.01 -9.11 -18.01
C GLY A 343 7.56 -9.17 -17.53
N VAL A 344 7.04 -8.10 -16.92
CA VAL A 344 5.59 -7.87 -16.77
C VAL A 344 5.15 -6.75 -17.71
N ARG A 345 3.85 -6.64 -18.07
CA ARG A 345 3.36 -5.53 -18.93
C ARG A 345 3.30 -4.16 -18.24
N GLY A 346 4.04 -4.00 -17.14
CA GLY A 346 4.35 -2.70 -16.56
C GLY A 346 3.15 -1.87 -16.12
N ALA A 347 3.30 -0.56 -16.32
CA ALA A 347 2.33 0.44 -15.92
C ALA A 347 1.06 0.51 -16.79
N GLU A 348 1.11 0.06 -18.04
CA GLU A 348 -0.07 0.04 -18.92
C GLU A 348 -1.14 -0.92 -18.39
N MET A 349 -0.75 -2.15 -18.04
CA MET A 349 -1.65 -3.10 -17.40
C MET A 349 -2.15 -2.55 -16.06
N TYR A 350 -1.25 -1.94 -15.29
CA TYR A 350 -1.61 -1.36 -14.00
C TYR A 350 -2.72 -0.31 -14.13
N ARG A 351 -2.59 0.59 -15.12
CA ARG A 351 -3.50 1.70 -15.36
C ARG A 351 -4.94 1.26 -15.64
N VAL A 352 -5.13 0.12 -16.32
CA VAL A 352 -6.45 -0.42 -16.65
C VAL A 352 -6.99 -1.38 -15.58
N VAL A 353 -6.13 -2.13 -14.90
CA VAL A 353 -6.55 -3.13 -13.89
C VAL A 353 -6.84 -2.49 -12.53
N PHE A 354 -6.06 -1.49 -12.12
CA PHE A 354 -6.19 -0.89 -10.79
C PHE A 354 -7.59 -0.33 -10.48
N PRO A 355 -8.28 0.42 -11.36
CA PRO A 355 -9.65 0.87 -11.09
C PRO A 355 -10.64 -0.30 -10.97
N GLU A 356 -10.47 -1.38 -11.73
CA GLU A 356 -11.30 -2.59 -11.64
C GLU A 356 -11.09 -3.36 -10.33
N MET A 357 -9.87 -3.29 -9.78
CA MET A 357 -9.58 -3.83 -8.46
C MET A 357 -10.41 -3.13 -7.38
N ILE A 358 -10.44 -1.78 -7.40
CA ILE A 358 -11.21 -0.97 -6.44
C ILE A 358 -12.70 -1.30 -6.53
N ARG A 359 -13.25 -1.35 -7.75
CA ARG A 359 -14.65 -1.77 -7.98
C ARG A 359 -14.89 -3.20 -7.50
N GLY A 360 -13.94 -4.10 -7.73
CA GLY A 360 -13.97 -5.48 -7.24
C GLY A 360 -14.09 -5.59 -5.73
N TRP A 361 -13.36 -4.75 -4.99
CA TRP A 361 -13.41 -4.76 -3.53
C TRP A 361 -14.70 -4.14 -3.01
N ARG A 362 -15.17 -3.03 -3.61
CA ARG A 362 -16.46 -2.44 -3.30
C ARG A 362 -17.60 -3.44 -3.43
N ASP A 363 -17.61 -4.21 -4.50
CA ASP A 363 -18.60 -5.27 -4.71
C ASP A 363 -18.41 -6.42 -3.70
N ALA A 364 -17.17 -6.80 -3.38
CA ALA A 364 -16.90 -7.84 -2.38
C ALA A 364 -17.44 -7.50 -0.98
N PHE A 365 -17.43 -6.22 -0.62
CA PHE A 365 -17.95 -5.73 0.66
C PHE A 365 -19.40 -5.21 0.58
N ASN A 366 -20.08 -5.41 -0.56
CA ASN A 366 -21.45 -4.94 -0.82
C ASN A 366 -21.63 -3.43 -0.56
N ASP A 367 -20.62 -2.63 -0.85
CA ASP A 367 -20.61 -1.19 -0.61
C ASP A 367 -20.01 -0.46 -1.83
N PRO A 368 -20.85 -0.03 -2.80
CA PRO A 368 -20.39 0.67 -4.00
C PRO A 368 -19.76 2.04 -3.70
N GLN A 369 -19.99 2.57 -2.49
CA GLN A 369 -19.42 3.83 -2.01
C GLN A 369 -18.35 3.61 -0.94
N MET A 370 -17.85 2.38 -0.77
CA MET A 370 -16.85 2.08 0.26
C MET A 370 -15.67 3.06 0.15
N PRO A 371 -15.33 3.77 1.24
CA PRO A 371 -14.11 4.55 1.34
C PRO A 371 -12.89 3.75 0.93
N PHE A 372 -12.11 4.30 -0.01
CA PHE A 372 -10.95 3.61 -0.55
C PHE A 372 -9.76 4.56 -0.68
N GLY A 373 -8.73 4.32 0.12
CA GLY A 373 -7.52 5.14 0.18
C GLY A 373 -6.38 4.56 -0.65
N ILE A 374 -5.87 5.32 -1.61
CA ILE A 374 -4.71 4.94 -2.43
C ILE A 374 -3.45 5.56 -1.83
N LEU A 375 -2.46 4.74 -1.45
CA LEU A 375 -1.11 5.23 -1.15
C LEU A 375 -0.22 5.02 -2.36
N SER A 376 0.34 6.11 -2.90
CA SER A 376 1.22 6.02 -4.06
C SER A 376 2.41 5.12 -3.78
N GLN A 377 2.98 4.51 -4.80
CA GLN A 377 4.19 3.71 -4.68
C GLN A 377 5.34 4.51 -4.05
N CYS A 378 6.06 3.90 -3.11
CA CYS A 378 7.19 4.52 -2.41
C CYS A 378 8.49 4.47 -3.23
N THR A 379 9.55 5.11 -2.73
CA THR A 379 10.85 5.18 -3.39
C THR A 379 11.65 3.89 -3.31
N ALA A 380 12.67 3.77 -4.16
CA ALA A 380 13.73 2.77 -4.09
C ALA A 380 14.98 3.21 -4.88
N GLY A 381 16.12 2.59 -4.59
CA GLY A 381 17.37 2.92 -5.27
C GLY A 381 17.86 4.34 -5.01
N ASN A 382 18.92 4.73 -5.70
CA ASN A 382 19.59 6.00 -5.45
C ASN A 382 18.67 7.19 -5.73
N VAL A 383 18.73 8.18 -4.83
CA VAL A 383 18.02 9.47 -4.98
C VAL A 383 18.46 10.12 -6.29
N GLN A 384 17.50 10.61 -7.06
CA GLN A 384 17.74 11.46 -8.23
C GLN A 384 18.43 12.75 -7.81
N ARG A 385 19.48 13.10 -8.53
CA ARG A 385 20.23 14.34 -8.34
C ARG A 385 20.21 15.10 -9.66
N LEU A 386 20.79 16.30 -9.68
CA LEU A 386 20.89 17.07 -10.93
C LEU A 386 21.87 16.41 -11.90
N ASP A 387 23.01 15.90 -11.43
CA ASP A 387 24.07 15.25 -12.23
C ASP A 387 23.61 13.97 -12.95
N ASP A 388 22.58 13.29 -12.45
CA ASP A 388 22.03 12.07 -13.04
C ASP A 388 20.51 12.17 -13.28
N PHE A 389 20.00 13.39 -13.45
CA PHE A 389 18.56 13.67 -13.46
C PHE A 389 17.85 12.92 -14.59
N LEU A 390 18.34 13.06 -15.83
CA LEU A 390 17.68 12.54 -17.02
C LEU A 390 17.78 11.02 -17.10
N THR A 391 18.88 10.42 -16.64
CA THR A 391 19.03 8.95 -16.67
C THR A 391 17.95 8.18 -15.90
N LYS A 392 17.27 8.82 -14.94
CA LYS A 392 16.25 8.19 -14.08
C LYS A 392 14.81 8.42 -14.55
N ILE A 393 14.57 9.21 -15.58
CA ILE A 393 13.21 9.57 -16.03
C ILE A 393 12.48 8.45 -16.78
N THR A 394 13.19 7.36 -17.08
CA THR A 394 12.68 6.19 -17.81
C THR A 394 12.16 5.10 -16.87
N ASP A 395 12.33 5.27 -15.55
CA ASP A 395 11.93 4.27 -14.56
C ASP A 395 10.40 4.13 -14.48
N ILE A 396 9.93 2.88 -14.57
CA ILE A 396 8.50 2.53 -14.59
C ILE A 396 7.75 2.90 -13.30
N GLY A 397 8.46 3.08 -12.18
CA GLY A 397 7.86 3.49 -10.92
C GLY A 397 7.16 4.85 -10.99
N ALA A 398 7.67 5.77 -11.81
CA ALA A 398 7.00 7.05 -12.03
C ALA A 398 5.65 6.85 -12.74
N ARG A 399 5.57 5.94 -13.71
CA ARG A 399 4.33 5.59 -14.43
C ARG A 399 3.33 4.85 -13.54
N ILE A 400 3.78 4.03 -12.60
CA ILE A 400 2.88 3.40 -11.61
C ILE A 400 2.31 4.46 -10.66
N ARG A 401 3.12 5.40 -10.16
CA ARG A 401 2.62 6.52 -9.35
C ARG A 401 1.64 7.40 -10.12
N GLU A 402 1.93 7.67 -11.39
CA GLU A 402 1.01 8.37 -12.29
C GLU A 402 -0.31 7.60 -12.41
N ALA A 403 -0.27 6.30 -12.71
CA ALA A 403 -1.48 5.50 -12.85
C ALA A 403 -2.34 5.52 -11.58
N GLN A 404 -1.72 5.47 -10.40
CA GLN A 404 -2.41 5.59 -9.11
C GLN A 404 -3.08 6.95 -8.93
N TYR A 405 -2.39 8.05 -9.30
CA TYR A 405 -2.95 9.39 -9.21
C TYR A 405 -4.06 9.62 -10.25
N GLN A 406 -3.89 9.13 -11.47
CA GLN A 406 -4.92 9.19 -12.51
C GLN A 406 -6.18 8.42 -12.10
N THR A 407 -6.03 7.22 -11.53
CA THR A 407 -7.18 6.48 -10.97
C THR A 407 -7.89 7.30 -9.89
N PHE A 408 -7.16 7.93 -8.97
CA PHE A 408 -7.76 8.84 -7.99
C PHE A 408 -8.53 9.99 -8.66
N LEU A 409 -7.92 10.69 -9.62
CA LEU A 409 -8.53 11.81 -10.34
C LEU A 409 -9.80 11.40 -11.07
N GLU A 410 -9.81 10.23 -11.70
CA GLU A 410 -10.98 9.70 -12.41
C GLU A 410 -12.17 9.47 -11.47
N PHE A 411 -11.96 8.76 -10.35
CA PHE A 411 -13.02 8.55 -9.36
C PHE A 411 -13.48 9.89 -8.76
N HIS A 412 -12.54 10.76 -8.39
CA HIS A 412 -12.85 12.05 -7.78
C HIS A 412 -13.65 12.96 -8.74
N LYS A 413 -13.24 13.02 -10.02
CA LYS A 413 -13.97 13.78 -11.07
C LYS A 413 -15.34 13.17 -11.37
N ALA A 414 -15.48 11.85 -11.26
CA ALA A 414 -16.76 11.15 -11.37
C ALA A 414 -17.68 11.36 -10.15
N GLY A 415 -17.27 12.18 -9.17
CA GLY A 415 -18.09 12.55 -8.02
C GLY A 415 -17.90 11.67 -6.79
N ASP A 416 -16.97 10.72 -6.82
CA ASP A 416 -16.66 9.87 -5.66
C ASP A 416 -16.01 10.71 -4.55
N LYS A 417 -16.77 10.94 -3.46
CA LYS A 417 -16.29 11.67 -2.27
C LYS A 417 -15.54 10.80 -1.28
N ASN A 418 -15.51 9.50 -1.53
CA ASN A 418 -14.96 8.47 -0.65
C ASN A 418 -13.65 7.89 -1.20
N ILE A 419 -13.16 8.33 -2.36
CA ILE A 419 -11.81 7.99 -2.84
C ILE A 419 -10.76 8.90 -2.17
N GLY A 420 -9.63 8.32 -1.76
CA GLY A 420 -8.50 9.03 -1.17
C GLY A 420 -7.20 8.81 -1.91
N PHE A 421 -6.28 9.76 -1.80
CA PHE A 421 -4.93 9.64 -2.33
C PHE A 421 -3.89 10.25 -1.39
N ALA A 422 -2.86 9.48 -1.05
CA ALA A 422 -1.72 9.92 -0.27
C ALA A 422 -0.43 9.65 -1.05
N SER A 423 0.29 10.73 -1.40
CA SER A 423 1.59 10.60 -2.05
C SER A 423 2.68 10.19 -1.06
N THR A 424 3.65 9.40 -1.51
CA THR A 424 4.77 8.91 -0.68
C THR A 424 6.15 8.99 -1.37
N TYR A 425 6.26 9.60 -2.55
CA TYR A 425 7.53 9.66 -3.29
C TYR A 425 8.60 10.51 -2.61
N ASP A 426 8.19 11.48 -1.79
CA ASP A 426 9.03 12.43 -1.09
C ASP A 426 9.61 11.85 0.22
N LEU A 427 9.06 10.72 0.68
CA LEU A 427 9.55 9.91 1.79
C LEU A 427 10.78 9.07 1.37
N ARG A 428 11.81 9.79 0.90
CA ARG A 428 12.93 9.24 0.12
C ARG A 428 13.88 8.41 0.98
N ARG A 429 14.04 7.14 0.60
CA ARG A 429 15.14 6.26 1.06
C ARG A 429 15.65 5.40 -0.09
N ALA A 430 16.95 5.10 -0.07
CA ALA A 430 17.62 4.24 -1.04
C ALA A 430 17.41 2.74 -0.76
N SER A 431 16.17 2.35 -0.45
CA SER A 431 15.76 0.98 -0.18
C SER A 431 14.45 0.71 -0.90
N TYR A 432 14.27 -0.49 -1.46
CA TYR A 432 12.99 -0.93 -2.03
C TYR A 432 11.90 -1.17 -0.97
N HIS A 433 12.33 -1.18 0.29
CA HIS A 433 11.53 -1.25 1.50
C HIS A 433 11.87 -0.02 2.38
N PRO A 434 11.51 1.21 1.95
CA PRO A 434 11.86 2.42 2.68
C PRO A 434 11.16 2.45 4.05
N GLY A 435 11.93 2.76 5.10
CA GLY A 435 11.47 2.74 6.49
C GLY A 435 10.60 3.91 6.91
N GLN A 436 10.42 4.94 6.08
CA GLN A 436 9.54 6.07 6.39
C GLN A 436 8.06 5.70 6.18
N LYS A 437 7.47 4.97 7.13
CA LYS A 437 6.07 4.50 7.07
C LYS A 437 5.10 5.25 7.98
N ILE A 438 5.60 5.81 9.08
CA ILE A 438 4.79 6.64 9.99
C ILE A 438 4.15 7.82 9.25
N PRO A 439 4.90 8.70 8.54
CA PRO A 439 4.28 9.80 7.80
C PRO A 439 3.31 9.32 6.70
N ALA A 440 3.58 8.17 6.06
CA ALA A 440 2.66 7.59 5.08
C ALA A 440 1.31 7.18 5.73
N GLY A 441 1.35 6.58 6.92
CA GLY A 441 0.16 6.26 7.72
C GLY A 441 -0.60 7.50 8.19
N GLU A 442 0.11 8.58 8.55
CA GLU A 442 -0.50 9.85 8.96
C GLU A 442 -1.20 10.56 7.81
N ARG A 443 -0.60 10.57 6.60
CA ARG A 443 -1.22 11.15 5.41
C ARG A 443 -2.53 10.47 5.04
N ILE A 444 -2.55 9.14 5.05
CA ILE A 444 -3.78 8.41 4.74
C ILE A 444 -4.82 8.52 5.86
N ALA A 445 -4.40 8.63 7.13
CA ALA A 445 -5.30 8.96 8.23
C ALA A 445 -5.94 10.34 8.05
N ARG A 446 -5.20 11.32 7.53
CA ARG A 446 -5.68 12.68 7.24
C ARG A 446 -6.86 12.67 6.27
N TRP A 447 -6.76 11.90 5.19
CA TRP A 447 -7.86 11.69 4.25
C TRP A 447 -9.07 11.04 4.93
N ALA A 448 -8.85 9.96 5.69
CA ALA A 448 -9.94 9.25 6.35
C ALA A 448 -10.65 10.17 7.35
N LEU A 449 -9.91 10.88 8.22
CA LEU A 449 -10.46 11.85 9.17
C LEU A 449 -11.26 12.96 8.49
N ALA A 450 -10.71 13.55 7.43
CA ALA A 450 -11.36 14.63 6.70
C ALA A 450 -12.69 14.18 6.07
N THR A 451 -12.69 13.05 5.38
CA THR A 451 -13.82 12.62 4.54
C THR A 451 -14.83 11.73 5.27
N GLN A 452 -14.40 11.00 6.30
CA GLN A 452 -15.22 9.96 6.95
C GLN A 452 -15.62 10.26 8.40
N TYR A 453 -15.01 11.29 8.98
CA TYR A 453 -15.22 11.72 10.37
C TYR A 453 -15.48 13.23 10.50
N GLY A 454 -15.84 13.90 9.40
CA GLY A 454 -16.29 15.29 9.41
C GLY A 454 -15.21 16.33 9.68
N MET A 455 -13.93 15.99 9.51
CA MET A 455 -12.80 16.90 9.78
C MET A 455 -12.29 17.66 8.55
N GLU A 456 -13.13 17.81 7.52
CA GLU A 456 -12.74 18.43 6.25
C GLU A 456 -12.34 19.91 6.40
N LYS A 457 -12.81 20.59 7.45
CA LYS A 457 -12.49 22.00 7.74
C LYS A 457 -11.12 22.14 8.40
N GLU A 458 -10.73 21.16 9.20
CA GLU A 458 -9.50 21.16 10.00
C GLU A 458 -8.33 20.50 9.24
N LEU A 459 -8.62 19.53 8.38
CA LEU A 459 -7.62 18.68 7.77
C LEU A 459 -7.60 18.79 6.24
N ARG A 460 -6.55 19.44 5.73
CA ARG A 460 -6.22 19.42 4.31
C ARG A 460 -5.58 18.08 3.95
N TRP A 461 -6.14 17.41 2.95
CA TRP A 461 -5.67 16.09 2.49
C TRP A 461 -5.51 15.98 0.97
N LEU A 462 -6.21 16.83 0.20
CA LEU A 462 -6.11 16.83 -1.26
C LEU A 462 -4.73 17.32 -1.71
N PRO A 463 -4.02 16.58 -2.58
CA PRO A 463 -2.82 17.10 -3.23
C PRO A 463 -3.18 18.33 -4.06
N PRO A 464 -2.27 19.31 -4.23
CA PRO A 464 -2.52 20.40 -5.16
C PRO A 464 -2.83 19.88 -6.57
N MET A 465 -3.96 20.28 -7.13
CA MET A 465 -4.42 19.84 -8.45
C MET A 465 -4.21 20.95 -9.47
N ILE A 466 -3.69 20.59 -10.64
CA ILE A 466 -3.53 21.53 -11.75
C ILE A 466 -4.91 21.80 -12.35
N LYS A 467 -5.32 23.06 -12.37
CA LYS A 467 -6.54 23.54 -13.04
C LYS A 467 -6.28 23.92 -14.49
N GLU A 468 -5.11 24.49 -14.76
CA GLU A 468 -4.76 25.02 -16.07
C GLU A 468 -3.26 24.87 -16.32
N MET A 469 -2.93 24.55 -17.57
CA MET A 469 -1.58 24.58 -18.11
C MET A 469 -1.58 25.45 -19.37
N LYS A 470 -0.70 26.45 -19.44
CA LYS A 470 -0.47 27.30 -20.61
C LYS A 470 0.99 27.29 -20.99
N VAL A 471 1.27 27.34 -22.30
CA VAL A 471 2.60 27.64 -22.83
C VAL A 471 2.60 29.09 -23.27
N GLN A 472 3.46 29.90 -22.66
CA GLN A 472 3.60 31.32 -22.99
C GLN A 472 5.01 31.80 -22.65
N ASP A 473 5.56 32.69 -23.46
CA ASP A 473 6.84 33.36 -23.21
C ASP A 473 8.01 32.40 -22.90
N GLY A 474 8.09 31.30 -23.66
CA GLY A 474 9.12 30.27 -23.48
C GLY A 474 9.02 29.49 -22.16
N ALA A 475 7.84 29.48 -21.54
CA ALA A 475 7.59 28.83 -20.25
C ALA A 475 6.32 27.99 -20.26
N ILE A 476 6.26 27.02 -19.34
CA ILE A 476 5.00 26.38 -18.95
C ILE A 476 4.49 27.08 -17.69
N VAL A 477 3.25 27.56 -17.75
CA VAL A 477 2.54 28.21 -16.64
C VAL A 477 1.48 27.25 -16.12
N LEU A 478 1.62 26.82 -14.86
CA LEU A 478 0.70 25.92 -14.19
C LEU A 478 -0.09 26.65 -13.11
N THR A 479 -1.41 26.66 -13.23
CA THR A 479 -2.32 27.22 -12.23
C THR A 479 -2.95 26.09 -11.42
N PHE A 480 -2.87 26.18 -10.08
CA PHE A 480 -3.35 25.17 -9.15
C PHE A 480 -4.66 25.57 -8.47
N ASP A 481 -5.38 24.57 -7.97
CA ASP A 481 -6.59 24.77 -7.16
C ASP A 481 -6.31 25.32 -5.76
N GLN A 482 -5.08 25.17 -5.27
CA GLN A 482 -4.60 25.64 -3.99
C GLN A 482 -3.18 26.19 -4.07
N GLN A 483 -2.70 26.77 -2.98
CA GLN A 483 -1.35 27.34 -2.91
C GLN A 483 -0.31 26.22 -2.83
N VAL A 484 0.76 26.33 -3.62
CA VAL A 484 1.86 25.36 -3.67
C VAL A 484 3.14 26.01 -3.17
N ALA A 485 3.95 25.28 -2.42
CA ALA A 485 5.26 25.73 -1.98
C ALA A 485 6.24 24.57 -1.85
N ALA A 486 7.53 24.88 -1.75
CA ALA A 486 8.53 23.92 -1.34
C ALA A 486 8.31 23.47 0.12
N VAL A 487 8.77 22.27 0.48
CA VAL A 487 8.65 21.73 1.84
C VAL A 487 9.36 22.61 2.87
N ALA A 488 10.59 23.06 2.55
CA ALA A 488 11.34 23.99 3.39
C ALA A 488 11.16 25.42 2.88
N ASP A 489 10.83 26.34 3.78
CA ASP A 489 10.66 27.76 3.47
C ASP A 489 11.93 28.33 2.81
N GLY A 490 11.76 29.03 1.69
CA GLY A 490 12.87 29.62 0.94
C GLY A 490 13.72 28.64 0.13
N SER A 491 13.49 27.32 0.23
CA SER A 491 14.24 26.35 -0.58
C SER A 491 13.83 26.38 -2.06
N PRO A 492 14.75 26.06 -3.00
CA PRO A 492 14.42 25.97 -4.42
C PRO A 492 13.30 24.97 -4.67
N MET A 493 12.38 25.33 -5.56
CA MET A 493 11.33 24.44 -6.03
C MET A 493 11.92 23.49 -7.09
N THR A 494 11.91 22.19 -6.80
CA THR A 494 12.59 21.17 -7.61
C THR A 494 11.66 20.04 -8.03
N GLY A 495 12.09 19.25 -9.01
CA GLY A 495 11.43 18.01 -9.44
C GLY A 495 10.66 18.10 -10.75
N PHE A 496 10.56 19.28 -11.37
CA PHE A 496 10.02 19.43 -12.73
C PHE A 496 11.09 19.19 -13.79
N ALA A 497 10.71 18.46 -14.84
CA ALA A 497 11.38 18.40 -16.12
C ALA A 497 10.45 18.98 -17.19
N ILE A 498 10.96 19.70 -18.17
CA ILE A 498 10.19 20.18 -19.33
C ILE A 498 10.86 19.77 -20.64
N ALA A 499 10.08 19.61 -21.71
CA ALA A 499 10.56 19.26 -23.04
C ALA A 499 9.79 20.03 -24.12
N GLY A 500 10.45 20.27 -25.26
CA GLY A 500 9.83 20.73 -26.49
C GLY A 500 9.26 19.56 -27.29
N ARG A 501 8.80 19.82 -28.53
CA ARG A 501 8.29 18.75 -29.43
C ARG A 501 9.36 17.73 -29.84
N ASP A 502 10.63 18.04 -29.59
CA ASP A 502 11.77 17.14 -29.77
C ASP A 502 11.90 16.08 -28.68
N MET A 503 11.04 16.11 -27.65
CA MET A 503 10.99 15.18 -26.52
C MET A 503 12.26 15.17 -25.65
N LYS A 504 13.14 16.16 -25.81
CA LYS A 504 14.38 16.27 -25.03
C LYS A 504 14.11 16.97 -23.71
N PHE A 505 13.79 16.17 -22.69
CA PHE A 505 13.56 16.67 -21.34
C PHE A 505 14.81 17.31 -20.74
N GLN A 506 14.60 18.40 -20.00
CA GLN A 506 15.60 19.06 -19.17
C GLN A 506 14.99 19.47 -17.81
N PRO A 507 15.74 19.47 -16.70
CA PRO A 507 15.27 20.03 -15.45
C PRO A 507 14.80 21.47 -15.62
N ALA A 508 13.70 21.83 -14.95
CA ALA A 508 13.13 23.17 -15.04
C ALA A 508 13.42 23.98 -13.77
N THR A 509 13.84 25.23 -13.96
CA THR A 509 13.76 26.26 -12.93
C THR A 509 12.29 26.55 -12.67
N THR A 510 11.88 26.45 -11.41
CA THR A 510 10.48 26.62 -10.98
C THR A 510 10.36 27.82 -10.06
N THR A 511 9.48 28.76 -10.39
CA THR A 511 9.22 29.95 -9.57
C THR A 511 7.71 30.20 -9.43
N HIS A 512 7.31 30.94 -8.40
CA HIS A 512 5.95 31.47 -8.35
C HIS A 512 5.80 32.63 -9.34
N ARG A 513 4.60 32.82 -9.88
CA ARG A 513 4.31 33.99 -10.72
C ARG A 513 4.48 35.28 -9.91
N VAL A 514 5.23 36.22 -10.45
CA VAL A 514 5.38 37.56 -9.87
C VAL A 514 4.11 38.37 -10.17
N ILE A 515 3.51 38.95 -9.13
CA ILE A 515 2.38 39.89 -9.25
C ILE A 515 2.91 41.31 -9.37
N SER A 516 3.80 41.71 -8.47
CA SER A 516 4.38 43.05 -8.44
C SER A 516 5.71 43.06 -7.67
N ARG A 517 6.48 44.12 -7.83
CA ARG A 517 7.63 44.45 -6.98
C ARG A 517 7.40 45.82 -6.38
N ASP A 518 7.64 45.97 -5.08
CA ASP A 518 7.53 47.28 -4.42
C ASP A 518 8.81 48.11 -4.59
N SER A 519 8.75 49.37 -4.16
CA SER A 519 9.88 50.31 -4.23
C SER A 519 11.11 49.91 -3.40
N ARG A 520 10.97 48.92 -2.51
CA ARG A 520 12.06 48.34 -1.71
C ARG A 520 12.59 47.03 -2.32
N GLY A 521 12.15 46.67 -3.53
CA GLY A 521 12.55 45.45 -4.22
C GLY A 521 11.87 44.18 -3.72
N ARG A 522 10.90 44.27 -2.79
CA ARG A 522 10.18 43.10 -2.29
C ARG A 522 9.19 42.62 -3.34
N THR A 523 9.25 41.33 -3.65
CA THR A 523 8.41 40.73 -4.68
C THR A 523 7.15 40.12 -4.07
N LYS A 524 5.98 40.48 -4.60
CA LYS A 524 4.71 39.83 -4.27
C LYS A 524 4.46 38.71 -5.27
N TYR A 525 4.22 37.50 -4.76
CA TYR A 525 4.02 36.31 -5.58
C TYR A 525 2.57 35.81 -5.53
N ASP A 526 2.10 35.29 -6.66
CA ASP A 526 0.95 34.40 -6.70
C ASP A 526 1.43 32.96 -6.46
N THR A 527 1.13 32.44 -5.28
CA THR A 527 1.57 31.10 -4.88
C THR A 527 0.66 29.97 -5.37
N GLN A 528 -0.37 30.27 -6.16
CA GLN A 528 -1.17 29.27 -6.87
C GLN A 528 -0.69 29.05 -8.31
N THR A 529 0.25 29.86 -8.79
CA THR A 529 0.76 29.76 -10.16
C THR A 529 2.26 29.49 -10.15
N LEU A 530 2.68 28.41 -10.81
CA LEU A 530 4.08 28.08 -11.04
C LEU A 530 4.49 28.39 -12.48
N ILE A 531 5.69 28.93 -12.65
CA ILE A 531 6.34 29.19 -13.93
C ILE A 531 7.53 28.25 -14.06
N LEU A 532 7.53 27.41 -15.10
CA LEU A 532 8.57 26.44 -15.40
C LEU A 532 9.37 26.91 -16.62
N LYS A 533 10.69 27.05 -16.47
CA LYS A 533 11.61 27.49 -17.53
C LYS A 533 12.88 26.65 -17.58
N SER A 534 13.48 26.53 -18.75
CA SER A 534 14.83 25.98 -18.94
C SER A 534 15.46 26.66 -20.14
N SER A 535 16.70 27.18 -20.01
CA SER A 535 17.44 27.78 -21.12
C SER A 535 17.71 26.78 -22.25
N LEU A 536 17.77 25.48 -21.91
CA LEU A 536 17.97 24.40 -22.86
C LEU A 536 16.68 23.94 -23.55
N VAL A 537 15.52 24.49 -23.15
CA VAL A 537 14.21 24.18 -23.73
C VAL A 537 13.45 25.49 -23.95
N PRO A 538 13.82 26.30 -24.96
CA PRO A 538 13.21 27.62 -25.20
C PRO A 538 11.74 27.53 -25.64
N ASN A 539 11.31 26.38 -26.19
CA ASN A 539 9.95 26.14 -26.67
C ASN A 539 9.31 24.94 -25.96
N PRO A 540 9.03 25.03 -24.65
CA PRO A 540 8.51 23.90 -23.89
C PRO A 540 7.04 23.62 -24.24
N VAL A 541 6.67 22.34 -24.34
CA VAL A 541 5.30 21.89 -24.61
C VAL A 541 4.76 20.96 -23.53
N HIS A 542 5.63 20.20 -22.88
CA HIS A 542 5.23 19.25 -21.85
C HIS A 542 6.14 19.29 -20.62
N PHE A 543 5.58 18.92 -19.46
CA PHE A 543 6.30 18.74 -18.22
C PHE A 543 6.12 17.33 -17.64
N ARG A 544 7.06 16.95 -16.78
CA ARG A 544 6.97 15.80 -15.85
C ARG A 544 7.39 16.25 -14.45
N TYR A 545 6.66 15.84 -13.42
CA TYR A 545 6.95 16.17 -12.01
C TYR A 545 7.23 14.92 -11.17
N ALA A 546 8.30 14.95 -10.36
CA ALA A 546 8.71 13.84 -9.50
C ALA A 546 8.85 12.50 -10.26
N TRP A 547 9.47 12.56 -11.44
CA TRP A 547 9.44 11.51 -12.46
C TRP A 547 10.72 10.65 -12.47
N ALA A 548 10.87 9.82 -11.45
CA ALA A 548 11.94 8.81 -11.32
C ALA A 548 11.61 7.85 -10.17
N ARG A 549 12.30 6.71 -9.99
CA ARG A 549 12.03 5.80 -8.86
C ARG A 549 12.06 6.50 -7.49
N ASN A 550 13.14 7.24 -7.25
CA ASN A 550 13.40 8.00 -6.02
C ASN A 550 13.68 9.46 -6.43
N PRO A 551 12.63 10.22 -6.77
CA PRO A 551 12.78 11.43 -7.57
C PRO A 551 13.25 12.63 -6.76
N MET A 552 13.77 13.64 -7.44
CA MET A 552 13.76 15.00 -6.94
C MET A 552 12.31 15.50 -6.95
N GLY A 553 11.97 16.33 -5.96
CA GLY A 553 10.61 16.82 -5.79
C GLY A 553 10.38 17.20 -4.34
N ASN A 554 9.99 18.43 -4.12
CA ASN A 554 9.77 18.98 -2.78
C ASN A 554 8.55 19.89 -2.70
N LEU A 555 7.59 19.76 -3.61
CA LEU A 555 6.40 20.62 -3.63
C LEU A 555 5.26 19.98 -2.86
N GLN A 556 4.55 20.82 -2.12
CA GLN A 556 3.40 20.44 -1.32
C GLN A 556 2.36 21.56 -1.29
N ASP A 557 1.18 21.25 -0.77
CA ASP A 557 0.23 22.26 -0.32
C ASP A 557 0.89 23.17 0.72
N LYS A 558 0.96 24.47 0.40
CA LYS A 558 1.58 25.49 1.24
C LYS A 558 0.95 25.56 2.63
N ARG A 559 -0.36 25.28 2.75
CA ARG A 559 -1.08 25.33 4.03
C ARG A 559 -1.12 23.98 4.73
N GLY A 560 -1.22 22.89 3.98
CA GLY A 560 -1.32 21.52 4.49
C GLY A 560 -0.06 21.00 5.16
N ARG A 561 1.12 21.54 4.82
CA ARG A 561 2.46 21.25 5.42
C ARG A 561 2.79 19.76 5.65
N ASP A 562 2.22 18.86 4.85
CA ASP A 562 2.65 17.45 4.64
C ASP A 562 1.79 16.78 3.54
N VAL A 563 1.35 17.54 2.53
CA VAL A 563 0.48 17.04 1.46
C VAL A 563 1.17 17.31 0.12
N PRO A 564 1.97 16.34 -0.39
CA PRO A 564 2.82 16.57 -1.57
C PRO A 564 2.01 16.77 -2.85
N LEU A 565 2.57 17.53 -3.78
CA LEU A 565 2.13 17.54 -5.18
C LEU A 565 2.32 16.15 -5.77
N ALA A 566 1.27 15.55 -6.34
CA ALA A 566 1.36 14.19 -6.86
C ALA A 566 2.30 14.09 -8.08
N THR A 567 3.00 12.96 -8.22
CA THR A 567 3.74 12.60 -9.45
C THR A 567 2.79 12.62 -10.64
N GLN A 568 3.10 13.43 -11.65
CA GLN A 568 2.24 13.63 -12.81
C GLN A 568 3.03 14.17 -14.01
N ARG A 569 2.45 14.10 -15.19
CA ARG A 569 3.00 14.64 -16.44
C ARG A 569 1.90 15.19 -17.33
N SER A 570 2.28 15.92 -18.37
CA SER A 570 1.37 16.43 -19.41
C SER A 570 1.52 15.76 -20.76
N ASP A 571 2.55 14.92 -20.96
CA ASP A 571 2.75 14.15 -22.19
C ASP A 571 2.16 12.74 -22.07
N ASP A 572 1.97 12.07 -23.21
CA ASP A 572 1.65 10.64 -23.30
C ASP A 572 2.86 9.78 -23.72
N TRP A 573 3.98 10.39 -24.11
CA TRP A 573 5.17 9.75 -24.69
C TRP A 573 5.70 8.53 -23.91
N THR A 574 6.06 7.49 -24.65
CA THR A 574 6.64 6.23 -24.16
C THR A 574 8.15 6.32 -24.02
N ASN A 575 8.77 5.28 -23.45
CA ASN A 575 10.23 5.18 -23.47
C ASN A 575 10.76 4.87 -24.88
N ALA A 576 9.96 4.23 -25.73
CA ALA A 576 10.31 4.01 -27.14
C ALA A 576 10.33 5.32 -27.93
N ASP A 577 9.38 6.21 -27.69
CA ASP A 577 9.38 7.55 -28.29
C ASP A 577 10.62 8.35 -27.90
N LEU A 578 11.01 8.28 -26.62
CA LEU A 578 12.24 8.88 -26.11
C LEU A 578 13.51 8.28 -26.75
N LEU A 579 13.55 6.95 -26.92
CA LEU A 579 14.65 6.28 -27.60
C LEU A 579 14.80 6.80 -29.03
N LYS A 580 13.70 6.85 -29.78
CA LYS A 580 13.69 7.37 -31.15
C LYS A 580 14.13 8.82 -31.21
N ALA A 581 13.58 9.68 -30.35
CA ALA A 581 13.91 11.10 -30.32
C ALA A 581 15.39 11.39 -29.98
N LEU A 582 15.99 10.57 -29.11
CA LEU A 582 17.37 10.79 -28.64
C LEU A 582 18.43 10.07 -29.49
N THR A 583 18.09 8.95 -30.12
CA THR A 583 19.07 8.10 -30.83
C THR A 583 18.80 7.94 -32.32
N GLY A 584 17.62 8.35 -32.81
CA GLY A 584 17.16 8.12 -34.17
C GLY A 584 16.72 6.68 -34.45
N LYS A 585 16.75 5.78 -33.46
CA LYS A 585 16.41 4.36 -33.63
C LYS A 585 15.00 4.07 -33.14
N ASP A 586 14.22 3.40 -33.99
CA ASP A 586 12.95 2.81 -33.61
C ASP A 586 13.19 1.62 -32.66
N ALA A 587 12.26 1.44 -31.71
CA ALA A 587 12.26 0.27 -30.85
C ALA A 587 11.75 -0.96 -31.60
N GLU A 588 12.33 -2.13 -31.32
CA GLU A 588 11.86 -3.42 -31.83
C GLU A 588 10.43 -3.72 -31.34
N ASP A 589 10.15 -3.45 -30.06
CA ASP A 589 8.82 -3.48 -29.45
C ASP A 589 8.58 -2.16 -28.69
N PRO A 590 7.68 -1.29 -29.17
CA PRO A 590 7.37 -0.02 -28.51
C PRO A 590 6.85 -0.15 -27.07
N ALA A 591 6.24 -1.29 -26.72
CA ALA A 591 5.70 -1.52 -25.37
C ALA A 591 6.79 -2.01 -24.40
N ILE A 592 7.82 -2.72 -24.90
CA ILE A 592 8.84 -3.34 -24.06
C ILE A 592 10.22 -3.20 -24.71
N LEU A 593 10.96 -2.17 -24.32
CA LEU A 593 12.37 -2.04 -24.71
C LEU A 593 13.21 -3.23 -24.21
N SER A 594 14.02 -3.78 -25.11
CA SER A 594 15.07 -4.74 -24.81
C SER A 594 16.11 -4.17 -23.85
N ARG A 595 16.94 -5.03 -23.26
CA ARG A 595 18.06 -4.57 -22.41
C ARG A 595 19.05 -3.69 -23.17
N GLY A 596 19.27 -3.98 -24.45
CA GLY A 596 20.16 -3.20 -25.32
C GLY A 596 19.61 -1.79 -25.57
N GLU A 597 18.32 -1.69 -25.93
CA GLU A 597 17.64 -0.42 -26.17
C GLU A 597 17.53 0.42 -24.90
N LYS A 598 17.24 -0.19 -23.75
CA LYS A 598 17.26 0.50 -22.44
C LYS A 598 18.62 1.11 -22.14
N ARG A 599 19.70 0.38 -22.43
CA ARG A 599 21.08 0.89 -22.26
C ARG A 599 21.35 2.06 -23.22
N GLN A 600 21.01 1.93 -24.50
CA GLN A 600 21.18 3.01 -25.48
C GLN A 600 20.42 4.29 -25.07
N LEU A 601 19.17 4.15 -24.63
CA LEU A 601 18.38 5.27 -24.10
C LEU A 601 19.04 5.88 -22.86
N THR A 602 19.53 5.06 -21.94
CA THR A 602 20.21 5.54 -20.73
C THR A 602 21.49 6.30 -21.06
N ASP A 603 22.30 5.79 -22.00
CA ASP A 603 23.54 6.41 -22.44
C ASP A 603 23.28 7.76 -23.13
N ALA A 604 22.22 7.85 -23.94
CA ALA A 604 21.79 9.09 -24.58
C ALA A 604 21.31 10.13 -23.56
N LEU A 605 20.51 9.73 -22.57
CA LEU A 605 20.08 10.60 -21.47
C LEU A 605 21.26 11.09 -20.63
N ALA A 606 22.24 10.22 -20.35
CA ALA A 606 23.46 10.61 -19.65
C ALA A 606 24.28 11.63 -20.46
N SER A 607 24.24 11.55 -21.80
CA SER A 607 24.86 12.54 -22.67
C SER A 607 24.15 13.89 -22.59
N GLU A 608 22.82 13.91 -22.50
CA GLU A 608 22.06 15.14 -22.28
C GLU A 608 22.32 15.76 -20.90
N ASP A 609 22.46 14.95 -19.84
CA ASP A 609 22.87 15.45 -18.51
C ASP A 609 24.26 16.11 -18.58
N ARG A 610 25.24 15.48 -19.25
CA ARG A 610 26.58 16.07 -19.45
C ARG A 610 26.52 17.36 -20.26
N ARG A 611 25.73 17.39 -21.35
CA ARG A 611 25.53 18.60 -22.17
C ARG A 611 24.97 19.73 -21.32
N ARG A 612 23.95 19.46 -20.51
CA ARG A 612 23.37 20.44 -19.59
C ARG A 612 24.41 21.01 -18.63
N LEU A 613 25.20 20.16 -17.98
CA LEU A 613 26.25 20.60 -17.04
C LEU A 613 27.29 21.50 -17.71
N VAL A 614 27.68 21.20 -18.96
CA VAL A 614 28.62 22.05 -19.73
C VAL A 614 27.99 23.42 -20.03
N GLU A 615 26.74 23.46 -20.47
CA GLU A 615 26.06 24.73 -20.76
C GLU A 615 25.82 25.57 -19.51
N GLU A 616 25.48 24.94 -18.38
CA GLU A 616 25.37 25.62 -17.08
C GLU A 616 26.72 26.18 -16.62
N ALA A 617 27.82 25.43 -16.80
CA ALA A 617 29.16 25.91 -16.48
C ALA A 617 29.59 27.09 -17.35
N LYS A 618 29.30 27.08 -18.65
CA LYS A 618 29.55 28.21 -19.54
C LYS A 618 28.76 29.45 -19.11
N ALA A 619 27.47 29.29 -18.86
CA ALA A 619 26.60 30.39 -18.43
C ALA A 619 27.04 31.00 -17.08
N LEU A 620 27.68 30.22 -16.20
CA LEU A 620 28.26 30.71 -14.94
C LEU A 620 29.56 31.49 -15.17
N LEU A 621 30.38 31.10 -16.16
CA LEU A 621 31.61 31.81 -16.52
C LEU A 621 31.35 33.14 -17.24
N GLU A 622 30.18 33.30 -17.85
CA GLU A 622 29.74 34.53 -18.53
C GLU A 622 29.07 35.55 -17.59
N GLN A 623 28.78 35.17 -16.34
CA GLN A 623 28.22 36.03 -15.28
C GLN A 623 29.32 36.57 -14.37
#